data_AF-A0A8S0FW83-F1
#
_entry.id   AF-A0A8S0FW83-F1
#
_cell.length_a   1.000
_cell.length_b   1.000
_cell.length_c   1.000
_cell.angle_alpha   90.00
_cell.angle_beta   90.00
_cell.angle_gamma   90.00
#
_symmetry.space_group_name_H-M   'P 1'
#
loop_
_entity.id
_entity.type
_entity.pdbx_description
1 polymer ?
#
loop_
_entity_poly.entity_id
_entity_poly.type
_entity_poly.pdbx_seq_one_letter_code
_entity_poly.pdbx_strand_id
1 'polypeptide(L)'
;MVLSSKNKTIITNAERHRDKNIVFNIDIENFFPSFNFGRVRGYFIANQNFKLHPNVATIIAQIACLDGSLPQGSPCSPVITNLICRILDFRLSKLAVTYGCSYSRYADDITFSTNKKNIPDALVSNEKENEPGKILVEEIHRAGFTLNHNKNRVSRCTSRQQVTGLTVNKNPINVSREYIKNTRAMAHSLYFEGSYTLIEKDGKHRKGTLSELEGRFAFIDMLDKYNNVEAKKNARPERYVVKGFGLDFKQRLNSREKAYSKFLYYKNFYGNEQITILTEGKTDPVYLKCAIDSLFLDYPQLVREEKNTKNRVLKVNLFKTNDKKKYFLDLSGGIILKLQTIRGFSDDMVYFVKRMKNSLLKIQ
;
A
#
# COMPACT_ATOMS: atom_id res chain seq x y z
N MET A 1 -12.90 -13.20 12.01
CA MET A 1 -11.84 -12.41 12.70
C MET A 1 -11.75 -11.06 12.03
N VAL A 2 -11.95 -9.98 12.79
CA VAL A 2 -12.04 -8.59 12.30
C VAL A 2 -10.65 -8.01 12.01
N LEU A 3 -10.43 -7.48 10.80
CA LEU A 3 -9.08 -7.20 10.28
C LEU A 3 -8.66 -5.72 10.26
N SER A 4 -9.36 -4.83 10.96
CA SER A 4 -8.85 -3.47 11.23
C SER A 4 -8.47 -3.31 12.72
N SER A 5 -7.72 -4.31 13.20
CA SER A 5 -7.00 -4.31 14.49
C SER A 5 -5.48 -4.20 14.26
N LYS A 6 -4.71 -3.79 15.29
CA LYS A 6 -3.23 -3.72 15.22
C LYS A 6 -2.67 -5.03 14.61
N ASN A 7 -1.78 -4.90 13.63
CA ASN A 7 -1.12 -5.99 12.88
C ASN A 7 -1.97 -6.77 11.86
N LYS A 8 -3.13 -6.25 11.44
CA LYS A 8 -3.90 -6.82 10.32
C LYS A 8 -3.77 -5.95 9.08
N THR A 9 -3.43 -6.57 7.95
CA THR A 9 -3.18 -5.94 6.66
C THR A 9 -4.00 -6.62 5.57
N ILE A 10 -4.08 -5.98 4.39
CA ILE A 10 -4.66 -6.62 3.19
C ILE A 10 -3.98 -7.97 2.87
N ILE A 11 -2.71 -8.15 3.23
CA ILE A 11 -1.97 -9.39 3.00
C ILE A 11 -2.49 -10.48 3.93
N THR A 12 -2.61 -10.19 5.23
CA THR A 12 -3.17 -11.15 6.21
C THR A 12 -4.64 -11.48 5.93
N ASN A 13 -5.36 -10.56 5.29
CA ASN A 13 -6.71 -10.82 4.81
C ASN A 13 -6.68 -11.84 3.66
N ALA A 14 -5.91 -11.55 2.62
CA ALA A 14 -5.75 -12.39 1.45
C ALA A 14 -5.22 -13.80 1.80
N GLU A 15 -4.34 -13.90 2.79
CA GLU A 15 -3.76 -15.16 3.24
C GLU A 15 -4.78 -16.19 3.72
N ARG A 16 -5.83 -15.76 4.42
CA ARG A 16 -6.91 -16.67 4.86
C ARG A 16 -7.60 -17.37 3.69
N HIS A 17 -7.57 -16.75 2.52
CA HIS A 17 -8.25 -17.20 1.30
C HIS A 17 -7.27 -17.71 0.23
N ARG A 18 -5.99 -17.87 0.59
CA ARG A 18 -4.96 -18.42 -0.30
C ARG A 18 -5.22 -19.90 -0.60
N ASP A 19 -4.91 -20.32 -1.83
CA ASP A 19 -4.98 -21.70 -2.30
C ASP A 19 -6.38 -22.33 -2.12
N LYS A 20 -7.43 -21.53 -2.35
CA LYS A 20 -8.83 -21.97 -2.22
C LYS A 20 -9.43 -22.37 -3.56
N ASN A 21 -10.23 -23.44 -3.58
CA ASN A 21 -10.93 -23.85 -4.81
C ASN A 21 -11.93 -22.79 -5.28
N ILE A 22 -12.63 -22.14 -4.35
CA ILE A 22 -13.61 -21.09 -4.65
C ILE A 22 -13.43 -19.93 -3.68
N VAL A 23 -13.46 -18.70 -4.20
CA VAL A 23 -13.49 -17.45 -3.45
C VAL A 23 -14.75 -16.68 -3.87
N PHE A 24 -15.49 -16.17 -2.90
CA PHE A 24 -16.67 -15.35 -3.10
C PHE A 24 -16.48 -14.02 -2.39
N ASN A 25 -16.43 -12.94 -3.17
CA ASN A 25 -16.31 -11.58 -2.68
C ASN A 25 -17.66 -10.89 -2.78
N ILE A 26 -18.03 -10.16 -1.73
CA ILE A 26 -19.22 -9.29 -1.69
C ILE A 26 -18.81 -7.96 -1.06
N ASP A 27 -19.52 -6.90 -1.42
CA ASP A 27 -19.26 -5.52 -1.00
C ASP A 27 -20.53 -4.95 -0.35
N ILE A 28 -20.39 -4.31 0.81
CA ILE A 28 -21.49 -3.60 1.45
C ILE A 28 -21.69 -2.25 0.76
N GLU A 29 -22.90 -2.01 0.26
CA GLU A 29 -23.25 -0.75 -0.36
C GLU A 29 -23.31 0.39 0.67
N ASN A 30 -22.80 1.57 0.30
CA ASN A 30 -22.81 2.78 1.13
C ASN A 30 -22.31 2.53 2.57
N PHE A 31 -21.24 1.75 2.72
CA PHE A 31 -20.77 1.25 4.01
C PHE A 31 -20.64 2.35 5.07
N PHE A 32 -19.83 3.38 4.87
CA PHE A 32 -19.68 4.45 5.86
C PHE A 32 -20.97 5.25 6.12
N PRO A 33 -21.71 5.71 5.10
CA PRO A 33 -23.02 6.34 5.29
C PRO A 33 -24.04 5.49 6.08
N SER A 34 -23.98 4.16 5.99
CA SER A 34 -24.87 3.25 6.73
C SER A 34 -24.68 3.28 8.27
N PHE A 35 -23.61 3.93 8.75
CA PHE A 35 -23.36 4.23 10.15
C PHE A 35 -23.76 5.67 10.46
N ASN A 36 -25.07 5.91 10.52
CA ASN A 36 -25.61 7.21 10.89
C ASN A 36 -25.42 7.52 12.39
N PHE A 37 -25.62 8.79 12.74
CA PHE A 37 -25.52 9.33 14.10
C PHE A 37 -26.26 8.49 15.13
N GLY A 38 -27.53 8.13 14.84
CA GLY A 38 -28.37 7.35 15.74
C GLY A 38 -27.82 5.95 16.00
N ARG A 39 -27.27 5.30 14.96
CA ARG A 39 -26.65 3.98 15.06
C ARG A 39 -25.36 4.00 15.89
N VAL A 40 -24.52 5.01 15.70
CA VAL A 40 -23.28 5.19 16.49
C VAL A 40 -23.63 5.47 17.96
N ARG A 41 -24.51 6.44 18.21
CA ARG A 41 -24.98 6.77 19.56
C ARG A 41 -25.61 5.57 20.25
N GLY A 42 -26.53 4.90 19.57
CA GLY A 42 -27.24 3.72 20.08
C GLY A 42 -26.30 2.58 20.45
N TYR A 43 -25.26 2.35 19.64
CA TYR A 43 -24.24 1.35 19.97
C TYR A 43 -23.54 1.65 21.31
N PHE A 44 -23.07 2.88 21.52
CA PHE A 44 -22.34 3.23 22.75
C PHE A 44 -23.21 3.22 24.01
N ILE A 45 -24.51 3.45 23.87
CA ILE A 45 -25.48 3.33 24.98
C ILE A 45 -25.77 1.85 25.28
N ALA A 46 -26.11 1.07 24.26
CA ALA A 46 -26.64 -0.28 24.43
C ALA A 46 -25.56 -1.35 24.64
N ASN A 47 -24.32 -1.10 24.20
CA ASN A 47 -23.26 -2.09 24.29
C ASN A 47 -22.84 -2.33 25.75
N GLN A 48 -22.86 -3.60 26.17
CA GLN A 48 -22.60 -4.00 27.57
C GLN A 48 -21.20 -3.66 28.09
N ASN A 49 -20.20 -3.55 27.21
CA ASN A 49 -18.83 -3.21 27.60
C ASN A 49 -18.63 -1.71 27.78
N PHE A 50 -19.47 -0.89 27.14
CA PHE A 50 -19.37 0.56 27.18
C PHE A 50 -20.41 1.17 28.14
N LYS A 51 -21.70 0.86 27.93
CA LYS A 51 -22.85 1.37 28.71
C LYS A 51 -22.75 2.87 29.01
N LEU A 52 -22.42 3.67 28.00
CA LEU A 52 -22.19 5.09 28.22
C LEU A 52 -23.50 5.82 28.52
N HIS A 53 -23.42 6.81 29.40
CA HIS A 53 -24.53 7.73 29.64
C HIS A 53 -24.94 8.39 28.30
N PRO A 54 -26.25 8.58 28.02
CA PRO A 54 -26.74 9.11 26.75
C PRO A 54 -26.04 10.40 26.29
N ASN A 55 -25.73 11.32 27.21
CA ASN A 55 -25.02 12.57 26.88
C ASN A 55 -23.61 12.33 26.36
N VAL A 56 -22.86 11.39 26.95
CA VAL A 56 -21.50 11.05 26.50
C VAL A 56 -21.54 10.38 25.13
N ALA A 57 -22.48 9.46 24.92
CA ALA A 57 -22.68 8.81 23.63
C ALA A 57 -23.08 9.80 22.53
N THR A 58 -23.91 10.80 22.85
CA THR A 58 -24.26 11.92 21.96
C THR A 58 -23.01 12.70 21.55
N ILE A 59 -22.16 13.10 22.51
CA ILE A 59 -20.92 13.85 22.22
C ILE A 59 -19.99 13.03 21.31
N ILE A 60 -19.80 11.74 21.61
CA ILE A 60 -18.98 10.85 20.76
C ILE A 60 -19.53 10.78 19.34
N ALA A 61 -20.86 10.61 19.19
CA ALA A 61 -21.49 10.58 17.87
C ALA A 61 -21.37 11.91 17.13
N GLN A 62 -21.45 13.06 17.82
CA GLN A 62 -21.25 14.39 17.22
C GLN A 62 -19.82 14.60 16.72
N ILE A 63 -18.82 14.09 17.46
CA ILE A 63 -17.40 14.17 17.05
C ILE A 63 -17.12 13.21 15.88
N ALA A 64 -17.72 12.02 15.91
CA ALA A 64 -17.43 10.97 14.93
C ALA A 64 -18.13 11.18 13.58
N CYS A 65 -19.34 11.75 13.58
CA CYS A 65 -20.16 11.89 12.40
C CYS A 65 -20.04 13.30 11.78
N LEU A 66 -19.93 13.33 10.44
CA LEU A 66 -20.06 14.52 9.62
C LEU A 66 -21.33 14.36 8.78
N ASP A 67 -22.16 15.41 8.69
CA ASP A 67 -23.44 15.39 7.96
C ASP A 67 -24.34 14.19 8.34
N GLY A 68 -24.33 13.84 9.63
CA GLY A 68 -25.17 12.78 10.19
C GLY A 68 -24.68 11.34 9.99
N SER A 69 -23.50 11.11 9.40
CA SER A 69 -22.92 9.77 9.22
C SER A 69 -21.41 9.73 9.40
N LEU A 70 -20.82 8.54 9.49
CA LEU A 70 -19.36 8.42 9.56
C LEU A 70 -18.71 8.89 8.24
N PRO A 71 -17.78 9.85 8.25
CA PRO A 71 -17.10 10.29 7.05
C PRO A 71 -16.00 9.31 6.63
N GLN A 72 -15.74 9.24 5.33
CA GLN A 72 -14.55 8.58 4.79
C GLN A 72 -13.29 9.39 5.12
N GLY A 73 -12.21 8.71 5.49
CA GLY A 73 -10.92 9.35 5.80
C GLY A 73 -10.76 9.81 7.26
N SER A 74 -11.82 9.80 8.07
CA SER A 74 -11.68 10.03 9.52
C SER A 74 -10.95 8.86 10.20
N PRO A 75 -10.00 9.12 11.12
CA PRO A 75 -9.32 8.07 11.87
C PRO A 75 -10.26 7.32 12.82
N CYS A 76 -11.38 7.93 13.23
CA CYS A 76 -12.36 7.31 14.12
C CYS A 76 -13.28 6.32 13.39
N SER A 77 -13.61 6.60 12.12
CA SER A 77 -14.59 5.81 11.37
C SER A 77 -14.23 4.31 11.26
N PRO A 78 -12.99 3.90 10.91
CA PRO A 78 -12.64 2.48 10.85
C PRO A 78 -12.77 1.77 12.19
N VAL A 79 -12.49 2.45 13.31
CA VAL A 79 -12.60 1.88 14.65
C VAL A 79 -14.06 1.64 15.01
N ILE A 80 -14.91 2.65 14.80
CA ILE A 80 -16.34 2.59 15.14
C ILE A 80 -17.06 1.56 14.27
N THR A 81 -16.80 1.53 12.97
CA THR A 81 -17.44 0.54 12.07
C THR A 81 -17.10 -0.89 12.48
N ASN A 82 -15.85 -1.18 12.86
CA ASN A 82 -15.48 -2.51 13.37
C ASN A 82 -16.19 -2.88 14.67
N LEU A 83 -16.32 -1.93 15.60
CA LEU A 83 -17.01 -2.14 16.86
C LEU A 83 -18.48 -2.51 16.63
N ILE A 84 -19.16 -1.79 15.73
CA ILE A 84 -20.57 -2.01 15.39
C ILE A 84 -20.74 -3.31 14.58
N CYS A 85 -19.88 -3.58 13.61
CA CYS A 85 -19.95 -4.78 12.76
C CYS A 85 -19.64 -6.10 13.51
N ARG A 86 -19.16 -6.06 14.76
CA ARG A 86 -18.76 -7.27 15.50
C ARG A 86 -19.86 -8.34 15.57
N ILE A 87 -21.13 -7.94 15.67
CA ILE A 87 -22.27 -8.88 15.69
C ILE A 87 -22.45 -9.51 14.30
N LEU A 88 -22.41 -8.72 13.23
CA LEU A 88 -22.43 -9.23 11.85
C LEU A 88 -21.28 -10.22 11.62
N ASP A 89 -20.07 -9.83 12.01
CA ASP A 89 -18.86 -10.65 11.87
C ASP A 89 -18.99 -11.99 12.59
N PHE A 90 -19.62 -12.02 13.78
CA PHE A 90 -19.90 -13.26 14.51
C PHE A 90 -20.87 -14.16 13.74
N ARG A 91 -21.99 -13.62 13.25
CA ARG A 91 -23.00 -14.39 12.53
C ARG A 91 -22.48 -14.94 11.21
N LEU A 92 -21.79 -14.11 10.41
CA LEU A 92 -21.19 -14.54 9.14
C LEU A 92 -20.05 -15.53 9.36
N SER A 93 -19.24 -15.36 10.41
CA SER A 93 -18.22 -16.35 10.76
C SER A 93 -18.85 -17.69 11.18
N LYS A 94 -19.97 -17.67 11.92
CA LYS A 94 -20.70 -18.89 12.29
C LYS A 94 -21.25 -19.58 11.03
N LEU A 95 -21.90 -18.81 10.15
CA LEU A 95 -22.41 -19.28 8.87
C LEU A 95 -21.29 -19.96 8.04
N ALA A 96 -20.14 -19.31 7.92
CA ALA A 96 -18.99 -19.86 7.21
C ALA A 96 -18.52 -21.19 7.80
N VAL A 97 -18.38 -21.28 9.12
CA VAL A 97 -17.98 -22.52 9.79
C VAL A 97 -19.00 -23.65 9.54
N THR A 98 -20.29 -23.36 9.71
CA THR A 98 -21.38 -24.33 9.47
C THR A 98 -21.31 -24.94 8.07
N TYR A 99 -21.01 -24.13 7.05
CA TYR A 99 -20.94 -24.60 5.67
C TYR A 99 -19.54 -24.96 5.18
N GLY A 100 -18.52 -25.00 6.05
CA GLY A 100 -17.15 -25.40 5.68
C GLY A 100 -16.44 -24.37 4.79
N CYS A 101 -16.64 -23.09 5.09
CA CYS A 101 -16.03 -21.94 4.44
C CYS A 101 -15.15 -21.16 5.42
N SER A 102 -14.16 -20.47 4.88
CA SER A 102 -13.40 -19.44 5.60
C SER A 102 -14.05 -18.08 5.36
N TYR A 103 -14.04 -17.20 6.36
CA TYR A 103 -14.64 -15.87 6.31
C TYR A 103 -13.65 -14.79 6.75
N SER A 104 -13.67 -13.66 6.05
CA SER A 104 -13.06 -12.42 6.49
C SER A 104 -13.88 -11.20 6.07
N ARG A 105 -13.65 -10.09 6.77
CA ARG A 105 -14.11 -8.76 6.39
C ARG A 105 -12.96 -7.77 6.50
N TYR A 106 -12.78 -6.95 5.46
CA TYR A 106 -11.85 -5.83 5.42
C TYR A 106 -12.64 -4.58 5.03
N ALA A 107 -12.98 -3.75 6.02
CA ALA A 107 -13.95 -2.66 5.85
C ALA A 107 -15.30 -3.16 5.31
N ASP A 108 -15.67 -2.73 4.10
CA ASP A 108 -16.87 -3.08 3.34
C ASP A 108 -16.74 -4.38 2.53
N ASP A 109 -15.50 -4.76 2.18
CA ASP A 109 -15.21 -6.02 1.49
C ASP A 109 -15.38 -7.21 2.43
N ILE A 110 -16.31 -8.10 2.12
CA ILE A 110 -16.46 -9.41 2.77
C ILE A 110 -16.01 -10.51 1.80
N THR A 111 -15.27 -11.48 2.32
CA THR A 111 -14.80 -12.62 1.53
C THR A 111 -15.12 -13.94 2.21
N PHE A 112 -15.73 -14.84 1.45
CA PHE A 112 -15.86 -16.24 1.78
C PHE A 112 -14.95 -17.08 0.85
N SER A 113 -14.50 -18.23 1.32
CA SER A 113 -13.78 -19.16 0.45
C SER A 113 -13.90 -20.61 0.92
N THR A 114 -13.81 -21.58 0.02
CA THR A 114 -13.86 -23.00 0.38
C THR A 114 -12.99 -23.86 -0.54
N ASN A 115 -12.62 -25.05 -0.04
CA ASN A 115 -11.98 -26.11 -0.82
C ASN A 115 -12.98 -27.19 -1.27
N LYS A 116 -14.27 -27.00 -0.98
CA LYS A 116 -15.32 -27.85 -1.55
C LYS A 116 -15.39 -27.67 -3.07
N LYS A 117 -15.94 -28.68 -3.75
CA LYS A 117 -16.12 -28.68 -5.21
C LYS A 117 -17.07 -27.58 -5.68
N ASN A 118 -18.14 -27.35 -4.91
CA ASN A 118 -19.13 -26.30 -5.14
C ASN A 118 -19.20 -25.40 -3.91
N ILE A 119 -19.58 -24.14 -4.12
CA ILE A 119 -19.89 -23.23 -3.01
C ILE A 119 -21.28 -23.59 -2.44
N PRO A 120 -21.50 -23.47 -1.12
CA PRO A 120 -22.81 -23.76 -0.53
C PRO A 120 -23.90 -22.80 -1.00
N ASP A 121 -25.09 -23.31 -1.33
CA ASP A 121 -26.26 -22.53 -1.78
C ASP A 121 -26.70 -21.46 -0.75
N ALA A 122 -26.43 -21.72 0.53
CA ALA A 122 -26.64 -20.78 1.62
C ALA A 122 -25.84 -19.47 1.46
N LEU A 123 -24.69 -19.53 0.79
CA LEU A 123 -23.82 -18.38 0.53
C LEU A 123 -23.99 -17.83 -0.88
N VAL A 124 -24.24 -18.68 -1.88
CA VAL A 124 -24.42 -18.27 -3.29
C VAL A 124 -25.54 -19.09 -3.90
N SER A 125 -26.63 -18.45 -4.33
CA SER A 125 -27.75 -19.12 -5.00
C SER A 125 -27.46 -19.47 -6.47
N ASN A 126 -26.74 -18.59 -7.16
CA ASN A 126 -26.39 -18.76 -8.56
C ASN A 126 -24.94 -18.33 -8.82
N GLU A 127 -24.04 -19.31 -9.03
CA GLU A 127 -22.63 -19.03 -9.32
C GLU A 127 -22.42 -18.26 -10.63
N LYS A 128 -23.28 -18.44 -11.64
CA LYS A 128 -23.11 -17.80 -12.96
C LYS A 128 -23.40 -16.31 -12.90
N GLU A 129 -24.38 -15.94 -12.09
CA GLU A 129 -24.84 -14.55 -11.92
C GLU A 129 -24.19 -13.88 -10.69
N ASN A 130 -23.33 -14.59 -9.97
CA ASN A 130 -22.72 -14.13 -8.71
C ASN A 130 -23.77 -13.75 -7.65
N GLU A 131 -24.92 -14.43 -7.64
CA GLU A 131 -26.00 -14.12 -6.72
C GLU A 131 -25.73 -14.64 -5.32
N PRO A 132 -25.77 -13.78 -4.29
CA PRO A 132 -25.66 -14.22 -2.90
C PRO A 132 -26.86 -15.07 -2.47
N GLY A 133 -26.59 -16.09 -1.66
CA GLY A 133 -27.62 -16.96 -1.09
C GLY A 133 -28.53 -16.22 -0.11
N LYS A 134 -29.80 -16.64 -0.02
CA LYS A 134 -30.84 -15.98 0.79
C LYS A 134 -30.46 -15.82 2.26
N ILE A 135 -29.87 -16.86 2.86
CA ILE A 135 -29.46 -16.85 4.28
C ILE A 135 -28.40 -15.77 4.54
N LEU A 136 -27.43 -15.64 3.64
CA LEU A 136 -26.39 -14.61 3.74
C LEU A 136 -27.00 -13.20 3.63
N VAL A 137 -27.88 -13.00 2.64
CA VAL A 137 -28.57 -11.72 2.41
C VAL A 137 -29.41 -11.32 3.63
N GLU A 138 -30.15 -12.25 4.21
CA GLU A 138 -30.92 -12.03 5.44
C GLU A 138 -30.04 -11.60 6.61
N GLU A 139 -28.89 -12.26 6.84
CA GLU A 139 -28.00 -11.88 7.94
C GLU A 139 -27.40 -10.49 7.77
N ILE A 140 -27.16 -10.07 6.53
CA ILE A 140 -26.68 -8.72 6.20
C ILE A 140 -27.78 -7.68 6.40
N HIS A 141 -29.01 -7.96 5.96
CA HIS A 141 -30.16 -7.08 6.20
C HIS A 141 -30.54 -6.98 7.67
N ARG A 142 -30.47 -8.07 8.44
CA ARG A 142 -30.69 -8.06 9.90
C ARG A 142 -29.66 -7.18 10.61
N ALA A 143 -28.48 -7.03 10.04
CA ALA A 143 -27.46 -6.11 10.52
C ALA A 143 -27.63 -4.70 9.96
N GLY A 144 -28.69 -4.38 9.20
CA GLY A 144 -28.95 -3.04 8.67
C GLY A 144 -27.99 -2.61 7.57
N PHE A 145 -27.59 -3.55 6.71
CA PHE A 145 -26.75 -3.28 5.53
C PHE A 145 -27.40 -3.82 4.26
N THR A 146 -26.98 -3.32 3.11
CA THR A 146 -27.35 -3.82 1.78
C THR A 146 -26.09 -4.21 1.01
N LEU A 147 -26.25 -5.12 0.04
CA LEU A 147 -25.14 -5.58 -0.80
C LEU A 147 -25.07 -4.82 -2.12
N ASN A 148 -23.86 -4.56 -2.58
CA ASN A 148 -23.63 -4.09 -3.94
C ASN A 148 -23.59 -5.29 -4.90
N HIS A 149 -24.74 -5.60 -5.50
CA HIS A 149 -24.88 -6.74 -6.42
C HIS A 149 -23.91 -6.70 -7.61
N ASN A 150 -23.54 -5.52 -8.10
CA ASN A 150 -22.63 -5.35 -9.24
C ASN A 150 -21.17 -5.71 -8.91
N LYS A 151 -20.80 -5.69 -7.63
CA LYS A 151 -19.44 -6.02 -7.17
C LYS A 151 -19.30 -7.44 -6.66
N ASN A 152 -20.40 -8.16 -6.49
CA ASN A 152 -20.37 -9.55 -6.05
C ASN A 152 -19.65 -10.41 -7.09
N ARG A 153 -18.77 -11.29 -6.63
CA ARG A 153 -17.94 -12.08 -7.53
C ARG A 153 -17.58 -13.43 -6.94
N VAL A 154 -17.96 -14.49 -7.65
CA VAL A 154 -17.52 -15.86 -7.41
C VAL A 154 -16.35 -16.16 -8.36
N SER A 155 -15.26 -16.72 -7.83
CA SER A 155 -14.07 -17.05 -8.62
C SER A 155 -13.55 -18.42 -8.23
N ARG A 156 -13.46 -19.32 -9.21
CA ARG A 156 -12.86 -20.65 -9.06
C ARG A 156 -11.35 -20.60 -9.22
N CYS A 157 -10.64 -21.60 -8.74
CA CYS A 157 -9.18 -21.67 -8.82
C CYS A 157 -8.62 -21.68 -10.26
N THR A 158 -9.47 -22.04 -11.25
CA THR A 158 -9.17 -21.97 -12.69
C THR A 158 -9.17 -20.55 -13.25
N SER A 159 -9.84 -19.60 -12.59
CA SER A 159 -9.86 -18.18 -12.96
C SER A 159 -9.15 -17.33 -11.91
N ARG A 160 -8.81 -16.08 -12.22
CA ARG A 160 -8.10 -15.20 -11.27
C ARG A 160 -9.00 -14.87 -10.06
N GLN A 161 -8.63 -15.39 -8.89
CA GLN A 161 -9.21 -15.09 -7.58
C GLN A 161 -8.48 -13.90 -6.97
N GLN A 162 -9.23 -12.95 -6.44
CA GLN A 162 -8.68 -11.76 -5.80
C GLN A 162 -9.34 -11.51 -4.44
N VAL A 163 -8.55 -11.05 -3.48
CA VAL A 163 -9.02 -10.60 -2.17
C VAL A 163 -8.31 -9.30 -1.86
N THR A 164 -9.06 -8.22 -1.63
CA THR A 164 -8.51 -6.87 -1.39
C THR A 164 -7.45 -6.46 -2.42
N GLY A 165 -7.73 -6.75 -3.70
CA GLY A 165 -6.83 -6.44 -4.83
C GLY A 165 -5.64 -7.39 -5.03
N LEU A 166 -5.40 -8.33 -4.11
CA LEU A 166 -4.31 -9.31 -4.19
C LEU A 166 -4.80 -10.61 -4.81
N THR A 167 -3.99 -11.22 -5.67
CA THR A 167 -4.25 -12.54 -6.28
C THR A 167 -3.92 -13.64 -5.29
N VAL A 168 -4.88 -14.56 -5.07
CA VAL A 168 -4.80 -15.58 -4.00
C VAL A 168 -4.83 -17.02 -4.51
N ASN A 169 -4.90 -17.24 -5.82
CA ASN A 169 -4.98 -18.59 -6.43
C ASN A 169 -3.89 -19.56 -5.99
N LYS A 170 -2.67 -19.03 -5.82
CA LYS A 170 -1.46 -19.81 -5.57
C LYS A 170 -0.57 -19.06 -4.59
N ASN A 171 0.24 -19.80 -3.83
CA ASN A 171 1.41 -19.26 -3.15
C ASN A 171 2.50 -18.89 -4.18
N PRO A 172 3.12 -17.70 -4.12
CA PRO A 172 2.88 -16.58 -3.20
C PRO A 172 1.71 -15.64 -3.56
N ILE A 173 1.15 -14.98 -2.53
CA ILE A 173 0.15 -13.91 -2.69
C ILE A 173 0.80 -12.74 -3.44
N ASN A 174 0.16 -12.24 -4.49
CA ASN A 174 0.79 -11.24 -5.35
C ASN A 174 -0.19 -10.22 -5.91
N VAL A 175 0.30 -9.09 -6.41
CA VAL A 175 -0.49 -8.24 -7.29
C VAL A 175 -0.74 -8.94 -8.63
N SER A 176 -1.72 -8.43 -9.39
CA SER A 176 -1.93 -8.92 -10.76
C SER A 176 -0.68 -8.72 -11.62
N ARG A 177 -0.45 -9.64 -12.58
CA ARG A 177 0.65 -9.51 -13.56
C ARG A 177 0.55 -8.21 -14.36
N GLU A 178 -0.67 -7.80 -14.65
CA GLU A 178 -0.99 -6.53 -15.31
C GLU A 178 -0.53 -5.33 -14.50
N TYR A 179 -0.77 -5.31 -13.18
CA TYR A 179 -0.29 -4.22 -12.32
C TYR A 179 1.23 -4.09 -12.37
N ILE A 180 1.96 -5.22 -12.36
CA ILE A 180 3.43 -5.24 -12.45
C ILE A 180 3.88 -4.74 -13.82
N LYS A 181 3.28 -5.26 -14.90
CA LYS A 181 3.61 -4.87 -16.29
C LYS A 181 3.37 -3.37 -16.49
N ASN A 182 2.21 -2.86 -16.07
CA ASN A 182 1.85 -1.44 -16.19
C ASN A 182 2.80 -0.56 -15.37
N THR A 183 3.19 -0.98 -14.16
CA THR A 183 4.18 -0.24 -13.35
C THR A 183 5.53 -0.16 -14.07
N ARG A 184 5.99 -1.26 -14.67
CA ARG A 184 7.23 -1.27 -15.46
C ARG A 184 7.13 -0.42 -16.73
N ALA A 185 5.99 -0.43 -17.40
CA ALA A 185 5.74 0.39 -18.58
C ALA A 185 5.73 1.90 -18.23
N MET A 186 5.05 2.28 -17.15
CA MET A 186 5.05 3.66 -16.63
C MET A 186 6.47 4.13 -16.30
N ALA A 187 7.25 3.27 -15.63
CA ALA A 187 8.65 3.56 -15.34
C ALA A 187 9.46 3.72 -16.63
N HIS A 188 9.26 2.85 -17.62
CA HIS A 188 9.90 2.98 -18.92
C HIS A 188 9.54 4.31 -19.60
N SER A 189 8.26 4.66 -19.76
CA SER A 189 7.87 5.95 -20.34
C SER A 189 8.48 7.13 -19.59
N LEU A 190 8.50 7.11 -18.25
CA LEU A 190 9.16 8.12 -17.45
C LEU A 190 10.65 8.29 -17.80
N TYR A 191 11.35 7.19 -18.02
CA TYR A 191 12.79 7.19 -18.32
C TYR A 191 13.12 7.78 -19.68
N PHE A 192 12.27 7.55 -20.69
CA PHE A 192 12.53 7.96 -22.07
C PHE A 192 11.84 9.27 -22.47
N GLU A 193 10.60 9.45 -22.02
CA GLU A 193 9.76 10.59 -22.38
C GLU A 193 9.78 11.68 -21.29
N GLY A 194 10.33 11.38 -20.10
CA GLY A 194 10.34 12.28 -18.95
C GLY A 194 8.99 12.39 -18.23
N SER A 195 7.98 11.62 -18.67
CA SER A 195 6.68 11.57 -18.04
C SER A 195 5.95 10.26 -18.35
N TYR A 196 4.87 9.99 -17.63
CA TYR A 196 3.99 8.86 -17.92
C TYR A 196 2.55 9.28 -17.61
N THR A 197 1.59 8.56 -18.21
CA THR A 197 0.16 8.83 -18.02
C THR A 197 -0.50 7.77 -17.15
N LEU A 198 -1.51 8.19 -16.41
CA LEU A 198 -2.43 7.36 -15.66
C LEU A 198 -3.83 7.56 -16.24
N ILE A 199 -4.58 6.47 -16.29
CA ILE A 199 -6.00 6.51 -16.66
C ILE A 199 -6.79 6.63 -15.37
N GLU A 200 -7.58 7.68 -15.24
CA GLU A 200 -8.49 7.88 -14.11
C GLU A 200 -9.76 7.04 -14.26
N LYS A 201 -10.55 6.96 -13.18
CA LYS A 201 -11.83 6.22 -13.19
C LYS A 201 -12.80 6.72 -14.26
N ASP A 202 -12.69 8.00 -14.62
CA ASP A 202 -13.53 8.64 -15.65
C ASP A 202 -12.97 8.45 -17.07
N GLY A 203 -11.94 7.62 -17.25
CA GLY A 203 -11.27 7.37 -18.53
C GLY A 203 -10.31 8.48 -18.98
N LYS A 204 -10.21 9.58 -18.23
CA LYS A 204 -9.32 10.69 -18.55
C LYS A 204 -7.86 10.33 -18.30
N HIS A 205 -6.98 10.76 -19.20
CA HIS A 205 -5.54 10.63 -19.03
C HIS A 205 -5.00 11.80 -18.22
N ARG A 206 -4.26 11.51 -17.15
CA ARG A 206 -3.49 12.52 -16.42
C ARG A 206 -2.02 12.17 -16.37
N LYS A 207 -1.18 13.20 -16.24
CA LYS A 207 0.25 13.01 -15.98
C LYS A 207 0.43 12.45 -14.56
N GLY A 208 1.18 11.36 -14.44
CA GLY A 208 1.51 10.74 -13.17
C GLY A 208 2.70 11.41 -12.47
N THR A 209 2.77 11.27 -11.15
CA THR A 209 3.83 11.83 -10.31
C THR A 209 4.85 10.78 -9.87
N LEU A 210 6.10 11.18 -9.60
CA LEU A 210 7.13 10.26 -9.09
C LEU A 210 6.69 9.53 -7.80
N SER A 211 5.96 10.22 -6.91
CA SER A 211 5.45 9.64 -5.67
C SER A 211 4.43 8.53 -5.90
N GLU A 212 3.58 8.66 -6.92
CA GLU A 212 2.61 7.61 -7.27
C GLU A 212 3.32 6.37 -7.83
N LEU A 213 4.27 6.55 -8.74
CA LEU A 213 5.04 5.43 -9.28
C LEU A 213 5.88 4.75 -8.20
N GLU A 214 6.49 5.52 -7.30
CA GLU A 214 7.18 4.98 -6.13
C GLU A 214 6.24 4.19 -5.24
N GLY A 215 5.03 4.69 -5.00
CA GLY A 215 3.99 3.97 -4.25
C GLY A 215 3.67 2.62 -4.89
N ARG A 216 3.58 2.56 -6.22
CA ARG A 216 3.34 1.31 -6.95
C ARG A 216 4.48 0.31 -6.77
N PHE A 217 5.72 0.74 -6.91
CA PHE A 217 6.88 -0.12 -6.67
C PHE A 217 7.00 -0.55 -5.20
N ALA A 218 6.76 0.37 -4.27
CA ALA A 218 6.78 0.09 -2.84
C ALA A 218 5.72 -0.96 -2.46
N PHE A 219 4.55 -0.92 -3.10
CA PHE A 219 3.50 -1.91 -2.91
C PHE A 219 3.91 -3.31 -3.39
N ILE A 220 4.56 -3.40 -4.56
CA ILE A 220 5.12 -4.67 -5.08
C ILE A 220 6.21 -5.19 -4.13
N ASP A 221 7.14 -4.33 -3.73
CA ASP A 221 8.24 -4.64 -2.80
C ASP A 221 7.72 -5.10 -1.43
N MET A 222 6.64 -4.50 -0.91
CA MET A 222 6.00 -4.95 0.33
C MET A 222 5.53 -6.40 0.24
N LEU A 223 4.92 -6.80 -0.87
CA LEU A 223 4.48 -8.18 -1.11
C LEU A 223 5.66 -9.12 -1.32
N ASP A 224 6.64 -8.73 -2.13
CA ASP A 224 7.85 -9.54 -2.36
C ASP A 224 8.57 -9.77 -1.03
N LYS A 225 8.68 -8.75 -0.17
CA LYS A 225 9.24 -8.88 1.19
C LYS A 225 8.43 -9.83 2.05
N TYR A 226 7.10 -9.69 2.09
CA TYR A 226 6.22 -10.59 2.83
C TYR A 226 6.41 -12.04 2.39
N ASN A 227 6.33 -12.29 1.08
CA ASN A 227 6.49 -13.62 0.49
C ASN A 227 7.89 -14.18 0.71
N ASN A 228 8.93 -13.34 0.68
CA ASN A 228 10.28 -13.76 1.00
C ASN A 228 10.38 -14.21 2.46
N VAL A 229 9.78 -13.48 3.40
CA VAL A 229 9.73 -13.87 4.82
C VAL A 229 8.94 -15.17 4.99
N GLU A 230 7.75 -15.30 4.40
CA GLU A 230 6.92 -16.51 4.41
C GLU A 230 7.63 -17.72 3.80
N ALA A 231 8.33 -17.55 2.67
CA ALA A 231 9.13 -18.59 2.04
C ALA A 231 10.33 -19.04 2.90
N LYS A 232 10.62 -18.33 3.99
CA LYS A 232 11.75 -18.56 4.90
C LYS A 232 11.33 -18.94 6.29
N LYS A 233 10.75 -20.13 6.37
CA LYS A 233 10.87 -20.95 7.57
C LYS A 233 12.31 -21.38 7.92
N ASN A 234 13.42 -20.94 7.24
CA ASN A 234 14.81 -21.16 7.74
C ASN A 234 16.06 -20.47 7.10
N ALA A 235 16.05 -19.44 6.21
CA ALA A 235 17.35 -19.07 5.56
C ALA A 235 17.68 -17.64 5.09
N ARG A 236 16.84 -16.61 5.26
CA ARG A 236 17.29 -15.22 4.98
C ARG A 236 16.65 -14.20 5.93
N PRO A 237 17.33 -13.10 6.24
CA PRO A 237 16.97 -12.25 7.38
C PRO A 237 15.66 -11.47 7.18
N GLU A 238 15.09 -11.02 8.31
CA GLU A 238 13.82 -10.27 8.44
C GLU A 238 13.87 -8.84 7.86
N ARG A 239 15.08 -8.30 7.64
CA ARG A 239 15.33 -6.94 7.15
C ARG A 239 16.14 -6.94 5.86
N TYR A 240 16.17 -5.79 5.19
CA TYR A 240 17.06 -5.46 4.07
C TYR A 240 18.53 -5.53 4.53
N VAL A 241 19.03 -6.74 4.84
CA VAL A 241 20.36 -6.92 5.39
C VAL A 241 21.35 -6.82 4.26
N VAL A 242 22.20 -5.82 4.37
CA VAL A 242 23.37 -5.68 3.54
C VAL A 242 24.47 -6.56 4.12
N LYS A 243 24.74 -7.72 3.51
CA LYS A 243 25.97 -8.49 3.79
C LYS A 243 26.91 -8.28 2.62
N GLY A 244 27.90 -7.40 2.82
CA GLY A 244 29.08 -7.18 1.98
C GLY A 244 28.83 -7.29 0.47
N PHE A 245 28.56 -6.17 -0.19
CA PHE A 245 28.34 -6.19 -1.64
C PHE A 245 29.44 -5.41 -2.37
N GLY A 246 30.17 -6.14 -3.21
CA GLY A 246 31.05 -5.60 -4.26
C GLY A 246 30.39 -5.72 -5.64
N LEU A 247 31.21 -5.91 -6.68
CA LEU A 247 30.88 -5.85 -8.12
C LEU A 247 29.65 -6.66 -8.60
N ASP A 248 29.13 -7.63 -7.84
CA ASP A 248 28.01 -8.53 -8.23
C ASP A 248 26.63 -8.21 -7.61
N PHE A 249 26.44 -7.04 -7.02
CA PHE A 249 25.18 -6.65 -6.37
C PHE A 249 23.93 -6.84 -7.27
N LYS A 250 24.02 -6.48 -8.56
CA LYS A 250 22.92 -6.60 -9.52
C LYS A 250 22.54 -8.05 -9.83
N GLN A 251 23.46 -9.01 -9.72
CA GLN A 251 23.17 -10.41 -10.01
C GLN A 251 22.27 -11.05 -8.93
N ARG A 252 22.25 -10.48 -7.72
CA ARG A 252 21.49 -11.00 -6.58
C ARG A 252 20.07 -10.46 -6.45
N LEU A 253 19.75 -9.34 -7.11
CA LEU A 253 18.39 -8.81 -7.16
C LEU A 253 17.53 -9.58 -8.17
N ASN A 254 16.30 -9.89 -7.80
CA ASN A 254 15.33 -10.46 -8.73
C ASN A 254 14.87 -9.39 -9.76
N SER A 255 14.18 -9.80 -10.82
CA SER A 255 13.76 -8.90 -11.91
C SER A 255 12.86 -7.74 -11.45
N ARG A 256 12.07 -7.90 -10.39
CA ARG A 256 11.22 -6.84 -9.82
C ARG A 256 12.04 -5.87 -8.97
N GLU A 257 12.93 -6.41 -8.14
CA GLU A 257 13.87 -5.61 -7.35
C GLU A 257 14.80 -4.78 -8.24
N LYS A 258 15.29 -5.36 -9.35
CA LYS A 258 16.05 -4.63 -10.37
C LYS A 258 15.27 -3.46 -10.96
N ALA A 259 14.00 -3.66 -11.28
CA ALA A 259 13.14 -2.60 -11.81
C ALA A 259 12.94 -1.47 -10.79
N TYR A 260 12.77 -1.81 -9.50
CA TYR A 260 12.63 -0.82 -8.46
C TYR A 260 13.94 -0.09 -8.13
N SER A 261 15.06 -0.81 -8.09
CA SER A 261 16.40 -0.24 -7.98
C SER A 261 16.66 0.79 -9.09
N LYS A 262 16.34 0.44 -10.35
CA LYS A 262 16.42 1.35 -11.50
C LYS A 262 15.56 2.60 -11.33
N PHE A 263 14.34 2.45 -10.82
CA PHE A 263 13.46 3.59 -10.52
C PHE A 263 14.03 4.50 -9.42
N LEU A 264 14.51 3.92 -8.32
CA LEU A 264 15.11 4.68 -7.24
C LEU A 264 16.36 5.42 -7.71
N TYR A 265 17.17 4.82 -8.58
CA TYR A 265 18.30 5.49 -9.18
C TYR A 265 17.85 6.68 -10.02
N TYR A 266 16.88 6.48 -10.93
CA TYR A 266 16.32 7.56 -11.72
C TYR A 266 15.81 8.71 -10.85
N LYS A 267 14.97 8.41 -9.86
CA LYS A 267 14.37 9.40 -8.96
C LYS A 267 15.41 10.21 -8.19
N ASN A 268 16.45 9.57 -7.68
CA ASN A 268 17.38 10.23 -6.74
C ASN A 268 18.58 10.88 -7.44
N PHE A 269 18.99 10.41 -8.62
CA PHE A 269 20.25 10.82 -9.24
C PHE A 269 20.12 11.33 -10.67
N TYR A 270 19.15 10.84 -11.46
CA TYR A 270 19.04 11.22 -12.88
C TYR A 270 17.93 12.24 -13.16
N GLY A 271 16.69 11.92 -12.78
CA GLY A 271 15.53 12.79 -12.93
C GLY A 271 15.35 13.80 -11.80
N ASN A 272 16.44 14.18 -11.11
CA ASN A 272 16.36 15.14 -10.03
C ASN A 272 16.49 16.57 -10.56
N GLU A 273 15.59 17.45 -10.14
CA GLU A 273 15.59 18.86 -10.51
C GLU A 273 16.70 19.64 -9.76
N GLN A 274 17.13 19.12 -8.61
CA GLN A 274 18.15 19.72 -7.76
C GLN A 274 19.40 18.86 -7.66
N ILE A 275 20.53 19.53 -7.49
CA ILE A 275 21.81 18.90 -7.19
C ILE A 275 21.67 18.06 -5.92
N THR A 276 22.07 16.79 -5.99
CA THR A 276 22.04 15.88 -4.84
C THR A 276 23.43 15.70 -4.26
N ILE A 277 23.58 16.00 -2.97
CA ILE A 277 24.81 15.79 -2.21
C ILE A 277 24.70 14.46 -1.46
N LEU A 278 25.66 13.58 -1.70
CA LEU A 278 25.79 12.31 -1.00
C LEU A 278 26.87 12.43 0.07
N THR A 279 26.49 12.20 1.33
CA THR A 279 27.41 12.32 2.46
C THR A 279 27.92 10.96 2.95
N GLU A 280 29.01 10.97 3.70
CA GLU A 280 29.60 9.75 4.27
C GLU A 280 28.94 9.40 5.60
N GLY A 281 28.99 10.34 6.53
CA GLY A 281 28.44 10.25 7.88
C GLY A 281 26.93 10.46 7.91
N LYS A 282 26.31 9.86 8.94
CA LYS A 282 24.89 10.04 9.23
C LYS A 282 24.57 11.47 9.68
N THR A 283 25.55 12.18 10.22
CA THR A 283 25.43 13.53 10.80
C THR A 283 25.72 14.64 9.79
N ASP A 284 26.50 14.36 8.74
CA ASP A 284 26.91 15.36 7.75
C ASP A 284 25.74 16.12 7.09
N PRO A 285 24.58 15.49 6.76
CA PRO A 285 23.44 16.25 6.25
C PRO A 285 22.93 17.30 7.23
N VAL A 286 23.08 17.07 8.53
CA VAL A 286 22.70 18.05 9.56
C VAL A 286 23.71 19.19 9.58
N TYR A 287 25.01 18.87 9.61
CA TYR A 287 26.06 19.89 9.60
C TYR A 287 26.05 20.75 8.33
N LEU A 288 25.91 20.14 7.16
CA LEU A 288 25.79 20.86 5.88
C LEU A 288 24.56 21.76 5.85
N LYS A 289 23.43 21.28 6.38
CA LYS A 289 22.24 22.11 6.51
C LYS A 289 22.51 23.32 7.39
N CYS A 290 23.07 23.12 8.58
CA CYS A 290 23.40 24.22 9.50
C CYS A 290 24.40 25.21 8.89
N ALA A 291 25.42 24.72 8.19
CA ALA A 291 26.43 25.57 7.55
C ALA A 291 25.84 26.41 6.40
N ILE A 292 25.00 25.81 5.55
CA ILE A 292 24.32 26.54 4.47
C ILE A 292 23.34 27.56 5.06
N ASP A 293 22.64 27.22 6.14
CA ASP A 293 21.73 28.14 6.83
C ASP A 293 22.47 29.30 7.50
N SER A 294 23.70 29.10 8.01
CA SER A 294 24.51 30.17 8.61
C SER A 294 25.21 31.07 7.58
N LEU A 295 25.65 30.50 6.46
CA LEU A 295 26.41 31.19 5.40
C LEU A 295 25.51 31.67 4.24
N PHE A 296 24.20 31.79 4.47
CA PHE A 296 23.25 32.13 3.40
C PHE A 296 23.49 33.53 2.80
N LEU A 297 24.09 34.45 3.57
CA LEU A 297 24.47 35.79 3.08
C LEU A 297 25.61 35.71 2.06
N ASP A 298 26.57 34.83 2.30
CA ASP A 298 27.74 34.64 1.44
C ASP A 298 27.40 33.75 0.22
N TYR A 299 26.44 32.82 0.37
CA TYR A 299 26.03 31.88 -0.68
C TYR A 299 24.51 31.87 -0.93
N PRO A 300 23.92 32.99 -1.37
CA PRO A 300 22.46 33.11 -1.58
C PRO A 300 21.92 32.20 -2.68
N GLN A 301 22.80 31.68 -3.56
CA GLN A 301 22.43 30.76 -4.62
C GLN A 301 22.04 29.36 -4.10
N LEU A 302 22.43 28.99 -2.87
CA LEU A 302 22.15 27.67 -2.29
C LEU A 302 20.83 27.62 -1.51
N VAL A 303 20.18 28.76 -1.31
CA VAL A 303 18.98 28.89 -0.49
C VAL A 303 17.87 29.62 -1.26
N ARG A 304 16.62 29.31 -0.94
CA ARG A 304 15.41 30.04 -1.34
C ARG A 304 14.63 30.42 -0.09
N GLU A 305 14.19 31.66 0.01
CA GLU A 305 13.27 32.10 1.05
C GLU A 305 11.83 31.75 0.66
N GLU A 306 11.08 31.13 1.56
CA GLU A 306 9.64 30.92 1.36
C GLU A 306 8.87 32.21 1.70
N LYS A 307 7.93 32.59 0.83
CA LYS A 307 7.02 33.71 1.13
C LYS A 307 6.15 33.30 2.32
N ASN A 308 6.09 34.16 3.34
CA ASN A 308 5.30 34.03 4.58
C ASN A 308 5.83 33.09 5.68
N THR A 309 7.07 32.60 5.60
CA THR A 309 7.73 31.94 6.74
C THR A 309 9.16 32.45 6.88
N LYS A 310 9.70 32.52 8.10
CA LYS A 310 11.16 32.72 8.31
C LYS A 310 11.97 31.47 7.92
N ASN A 311 11.34 30.47 7.28
CA ASN A 311 11.97 29.21 6.94
C ASN A 311 12.69 29.33 5.59
N ARG A 312 13.94 28.91 5.59
CA ARG A 312 14.81 28.86 4.41
C ARG A 312 14.79 27.45 3.83
N VAL A 313 14.62 27.35 2.51
CA VAL A 313 14.60 26.08 1.78
C VAL A 313 15.89 25.94 0.98
N LEU A 314 16.61 24.85 1.19
CA LEU A 314 17.83 24.53 0.45
C LEU A 314 17.49 24.27 -1.04
N LYS A 315 18.30 24.81 -1.95
CA LYS A 315 18.26 24.50 -3.39
C LYS A 315 19.03 23.22 -3.75
N VAL A 316 19.64 22.59 -2.76
CA VAL A 316 20.35 21.31 -2.87
C VAL A 316 19.62 20.23 -2.09
N ASN A 317 19.60 19.03 -2.64
CA ASN A 317 19.02 17.86 -2.01
C ASN A 317 20.08 17.09 -1.21
N LEU A 318 19.93 17.04 0.10
CA LEU A 318 20.79 16.24 0.97
C LEU A 318 20.27 14.81 1.03
N PHE A 319 21.01 13.87 0.45
CA PHE A 319 20.55 12.49 0.29
C PHE A 319 20.43 11.76 1.62
N LYS A 320 19.19 11.57 2.09
CA LYS A 320 18.92 10.75 3.28
C LYS A 320 18.90 9.26 2.92
N THR A 321 19.84 8.50 3.47
CA THR A 321 19.88 7.03 3.41
C THR A 321 18.96 6.40 4.45
N ASN A 322 18.19 5.39 4.04
CA ASN A 322 17.53 4.44 4.94
C ASN A 322 17.91 3.00 4.52
N ASP A 323 17.58 1.99 5.31
CA ASP A 323 17.95 0.60 5.04
C ASP A 323 17.48 0.12 3.65
N LYS A 324 16.30 0.57 3.23
CA LYS A 324 15.73 0.26 1.91
C LYS A 324 16.57 0.84 0.77
N LYS A 325 16.92 2.13 0.84
CA LYS A 325 17.78 2.79 -0.14
C LYS A 325 19.18 2.18 -0.14
N LYS A 326 19.73 1.86 1.04
CA LYS A 326 21.02 1.18 1.15
C LYS A 326 21.03 -0.17 0.46
N TYR A 327 19.95 -0.94 0.60
CA TYR A 327 19.77 -2.19 -0.12
C TYR A 327 19.64 -1.95 -1.61
N PHE A 328 18.62 -1.23 -2.08
CA PHE A 328 18.35 -1.13 -3.52
C PHE A 328 19.38 -0.36 -4.34
N LEU A 329 20.12 0.57 -3.71
CA LEU A 329 21.12 1.40 -4.39
C LEU A 329 22.55 0.99 -4.04
N ASP A 330 22.73 -0.09 -3.27
CA ASP A 330 24.01 -0.56 -2.75
C ASP A 330 24.93 0.54 -2.21
N LEU A 331 24.36 1.38 -1.34
CA LEU A 331 25.06 2.52 -0.72
C LEU A 331 25.68 2.15 0.63
N SER A 332 26.01 0.88 0.79
CA SER A 332 26.32 0.25 2.07
C SER A 332 27.81 0.27 2.46
N GLY A 333 28.69 0.62 1.52
CA GLY A 333 30.13 0.75 1.74
C GLY A 333 30.63 2.18 1.95
N GLY A 334 31.94 2.32 2.16
CA GLY A 334 32.64 3.61 2.17
C GLY A 334 32.59 4.34 0.82
N ILE A 335 33.20 5.53 0.74
CA ILE A 335 33.11 6.43 -0.42
C ILE A 335 33.46 5.73 -1.76
N ILE A 336 34.48 4.89 -1.78
CA ILE A 336 34.95 4.21 -3.00
C ILE A 336 33.89 3.25 -3.55
N LEU A 337 33.21 2.49 -2.67
CA LEU A 337 32.15 1.57 -3.05
C LEU A 337 30.93 2.33 -3.57
N LYS A 338 30.52 3.41 -2.88
CA LYS A 338 29.43 4.29 -3.33
C LYS A 338 29.71 4.87 -4.72
N LEU A 339 30.96 5.27 -4.99
CA LEU A 339 31.40 5.82 -6.27
C LEU A 339 31.40 4.77 -7.39
N GLN A 340 31.91 3.56 -7.12
CA GLN A 340 31.87 2.44 -8.06
C GLN A 340 30.44 2.05 -8.40
N THR A 341 29.54 2.04 -7.41
CA THR A 341 28.12 1.75 -7.64
C THR A 341 27.47 2.81 -8.51
N ILE A 342 27.67 4.10 -8.24
CA ILE A 342 27.07 5.18 -9.05
C ILE A 342 27.63 5.16 -10.49
N ARG A 343 28.95 4.98 -10.67
CA ARG A 343 29.58 4.87 -11.99
C ARG A 343 29.15 3.61 -12.75
N GLY A 344 29.13 2.46 -12.11
CA GLY A 344 28.64 1.21 -12.71
C GLY A 344 27.14 1.23 -13.00
N PHE A 345 26.37 2.12 -12.37
CA PHE A 345 25.02 2.43 -12.80
C PHE A 345 25.01 3.35 -14.01
N SER A 346 25.81 4.42 -14.08
CA SER A 346 25.89 5.28 -15.28
C SER A 346 26.28 4.52 -16.56
N ASP A 347 27.14 3.51 -16.45
CA ASP A 347 27.57 2.70 -17.61
C ASP A 347 26.45 1.77 -18.11
N ASP A 348 25.62 1.23 -17.20
CA ASP A 348 24.39 0.50 -17.53
C ASP A 348 23.26 1.42 -18.07
N MET A 349 23.47 2.75 -18.05
CA MET A 349 22.47 3.78 -18.40
C MET A 349 22.62 4.34 -19.81
N VAL A 350 23.30 3.63 -20.73
CA VAL A 350 23.13 3.81 -22.19
C VAL A 350 21.64 3.82 -22.59
N TYR A 351 20.79 3.20 -21.75
CA TYR A 351 19.34 3.16 -21.87
C TYR A 351 18.59 4.50 -21.64
N PHE A 352 19.17 5.52 -21.01
CA PHE A 352 18.47 6.80 -20.69
C PHE A 352 18.82 7.93 -21.66
N VAL A 353 19.59 7.62 -22.70
CA VAL A 353 20.15 8.64 -23.60
C VAL A 353 19.08 9.17 -24.54
N LYS A 354 18.37 10.22 -24.10
CA LYS A 354 17.95 11.31 -25.00
C LYS A 354 17.64 12.67 -24.38
N ARG A 355 17.77 12.90 -23.06
CA ARG A 355 17.67 14.27 -22.49
C ARG A 355 18.43 14.40 -21.17
N MET A 356 19.66 14.92 -21.22
CA MET A 356 20.37 15.38 -20.02
C MET A 356 19.96 16.83 -19.68
N LYS A 357 19.64 17.08 -18.41
CA LYS A 357 19.90 18.35 -17.70
C LYS A 357 20.12 18.02 -16.22
N ASN A 358 21.38 18.00 -15.77
CA ASN A 358 21.88 18.33 -14.42
C ASN A 358 22.92 17.34 -13.86
N SER A 359 23.90 17.93 -13.16
CA SER A 359 25.14 17.33 -12.65
C SER A 359 25.05 16.96 -11.17
N LEU A 360 25.63 15.81 -10.81
CA LEU A 360 25.93 15.42 -9.43
C LEU A 360 27.13 16.23 -8.92
N LEU A 361 26.99 16.92 -7.78
CA LEU A 361 28.11 17.61 -7.11
C LEU A 361 28.49 16.88 -5.82
N LYS A 362 29.80 16.67 -5.68
CA LYS A 362 30.47 15.99 -4.56
C LYS A 362 31.03 17.05 -3.61
N ILE A 363 30.88 16.86 -2.30
CA ILE A 363 31.56 17.67 -1.29
C ILE A 363 32.38 16.68 -0.43
N GLN A 364 33.69 16.93 -0.35
CA GLN A 364 34.65 16.16 0.44
C GLN A 364 34.65 16.60 1.90
#